data_AF-A0A533SNR6-F1
#
_entry.id   AF-A0A533SNR6-F1
#
_cell.length_a   1.000
_cell.length_b   1.000
_cell.length_c   1.000
_cell.angle_alpha   90.00
_cell.angle_beta   90.00
_cell.angle_gamma   90.00
#
_symmetry.space_group_name_H-M   'P 1'
#
loop_
_entity.id
_entity.type
_entity.pdbx_description
1 polymer ?
#
loop_
_entity_poly.entity_id
_entity_poly.type
_entity_poly.pdbx_seq_one_letter_code
_entity_poly.pdbx_strand_id
1 'polypeptide(L)'
;MKEEPRLGVFICHCGVNIGGVVKVPEVVEYAKTLPHVTYAEDNIYTCSEAGLDSIKDAVKKYNLNRVIVASCTPRTHEPLFRSACVEAGLNPYLFEMANIREQCSWVHPKEPQKATEKAKDLIRMAVAKSRLLERLQIKEAGVTLRALVIGAGIAGLRSALDLANRGFEVCLIEKAPSIGGRMAQLSELYPTGEYALDVLKPIMEAVASHPKIKLFTNSELEALDGFIGNFKAKIVVKPRY
;
A
#
# COMPACT_ATOMS: atom_id res chain seq x y z
N MET A 1 -0.26 -17.05 30.50
CA MET A 1 1.13 -17.37 30.12
C MET A 1 1.29 -17.02 28.64
N LYS A 2 2.40 -16.37 28.24
CA LYS A 2 2.68 -16.14 26.81
C LYS A 2 2.96 -17.51 26.17
N GLU A 3 2.23 -17.84 25.12
CA GLU A 3 2.43 -19.07 24.34
C GLU A 3 3.85 -19.08 23.74
N GLU A 4 4.50 -20.25 23.71
CA GLU A 4 5.83 -20.38 23.12
C GLU A 4 5.77 -20.04 21.62
N PRO A 5 6.69 -19.20 21.09
CA PRO A 5 6.69 -18.88 19.66
C PRO A 5 6.85 -20.13 18.79
N ARG A 6 6.03 -20.23 17.75
CA ARG A 6 6.07 -21.25 16.69
C ARG A 6 6.05 -20.54 15.35
N LEU A 7 7.23 -20.35 14.77
CA LEU A 7 7.44 -19.50 13.59
C LEU A 7 7.39 -20.35 12.32
N GLY A 8 6.65 -19.88 11.33
CA GLY A 8 6.76 -20.32 9.93
C GLY A 8 7.54 -19.31 9.11
N VAL A 9 8.57 -19.74 8.38
CA VAL A 9 9.38 -18.88 7.51
C VAL A 9 9.18 -19.27 6.05
N PHE A 10 8.70 -18.34 5.23
CA PHE A 10 8.38 -18.56 3.83
C PHE A 10 9.33 -17.73 2.96
N ILE A 11 10.21 -18.38 2.20
CA ILE A 11 11.26 -17.72 1.42
C ILE A 11 10.88 -17.69 -0.05
N CYS A 12 10.71 -16.50 -0.62
CA CYS A 12 10.27 -16.31 -2.00
C CYS A 12 11.46 -16.31 -2.96
N HIS A 13 11.32 -17.00 -4.10
CA HIS A 13 12.26 -16.83 -5.23
C HIS A 13 11.94 -15.60 -6.08
N CYS A 14 10.66 -15.20 -6.12
CA CYS A 14 10.16 -14.14 -6.99
C CYS A 14 10.58 -14.37 -8.46
N GLY A 15 10.41 -15.61 -8.92
CA GLY A 15 11.01 -16.08 -10.16
C GLY A 15 12.53 -16.03 -10.06
N VAL A 16 13.16 -15.22 -10.91
CA VAL A 16 14.63 -15.02 -10.88
C VAL A 16 15.05 -13.77 -10.11
N ASN A 17 14.11 -12.96 -9.62
CA ASN A 17 14.44 -11.69 -8.97
C ASN A 17 15.19 -11.89 -7.64
N ILE A 18 14.84 -12.93 -6.87
CA ILE A 18 15.56 -13.33 -5.68
C ILE A 18 16.36 -14.60 -5.99
N GLY A 19 15.71 -15.63 -6.52
CA GLY A 19 16.32 -16.94 -6.79
C GLY A 19 17.47 -16.92 -7.80
N GLY A 20 17.59 -15.87 -8.63
CA GLY A 20 18.71 -15.71 -9.55
C GLY A 20 20.00 -15.18 -8.90
N VAL A 21 19.95 -14.72 -7.65
CA VAL A 21 21.11 -14.14 -6.93
C VAL A 21 21.29 -14.79 -5.56
N VAL A 22 20.21 -14.85 -4.77
CA VAL A 22 20.19 -15.50 -3.46
C VAL A 22 19.93 -16.99 -3.67
N LYS A 23 20.77 -17.82 -3.06
CA LYS A 23 20.60 -19.28 -3.09
C LYS A 23 19.50 -19.70 -2.12
N VAL A 24 18.25 -19.51 -2.53
CA VAL A 24 17.06 -19.70 -1.69
C VAL A 24 17.02 -21.06 -0.97
N PRO A 25 17.33 -22.22 -1.59
CA PRO A 25 17.34 -23.49 -0.87
C PRO A 25 18.32 -23.51 0.32
N GLU A 26 19.51 -22.91 0.18
CA GLU A 26 20.47 -22.79 1.30
C GLU A 26 19.92 -21.90 2.43
N VAL A 27 19.13 -20.88 2.09
CA VAL A 27 18.49 -19.98 3.05
C VAL A 27 17.35 -20.68 3.79
N VAL A 28 16.58 -21.55 3.13
CA VAL A 28 15.54 -22.38 3.75
C VAL A 28 16.16 -23.30 4.81
N GLU A 29 17.22 -24.02 4.44
CA GLU A 29 17.90 -24.93 5.38
C GLU A 29 18.49 -24.18 6.57
N TYR A 30 19.08 -23.01 6.34
CA TYR A 30 19.51 -22.13 7.42
C TYR A 30 18.36 -21.71 8.34
N ALA A 31 17.22 -21.28 7.78
CA ALA A 31 16.07 -20.83 8.56
C ALA A 31 15.55 -21.91 9.53
N LYS A 32 15.58 -23.19 9.12
CA LYS A 32 15.21 -24.33 9.98
C LYS A 32 16.09 -24.48 11.23
N THR A 33 17.32 -23.96 11.21
CA THR A 33 18.24 -24.01 12.36
C THR A 33 17.97 -22.93 13.41
N LEU A 34 17.14 -21.93 13.08
CA LEU A 34 16.91 -20.78 13.95
C LEU A 34 15.95 -21.11 15.10
N PRO A 35 16.13 -20.51 16.29
CA PRO A 35 15.27 -20.79 17.45
C PRO A 35 13.79 -20.54 17.15
N HIS A 36 12.93 -21.49 17.58
CA HIS A 36 11.47 -21.45 17.45
C HIS A 36 10.91 -21.53 16.01
N VAL A 37 11.77 -21.66 14.98
CA VAL A 37 11.32 -21.96 13.62
C VAL A 37 10.83 -23.40 13.58
N THR A 38 9.51 -23.55 13.44
CA THR A 38 8.83 -24.85 13.40
C THR A 38 8.68 -25.34 11.96
N TYR A 39 8.54 -24.40 11.02
CA TYR A 39 8.36 -24.68 9.61
C TYR A 39 9.13 -23.67 8.77
N ALA A 40 9.80 -24.15 7.72
CA ALA A 40 10.36 -23.28 6.70
C ALA A 40 10.24 -23.92 5.32
N GLU A 41 9.82 -23.13 4.35
CA GLU A 41 9.69 -23.54 2.95
C GLU A 41 10.10 -22.40 2.02
N ASP A 42 10.43 -22.75 0.78
CA ASP A 42 10.51 -21.81 -0.33
C ASP A 42 9.34 -21.96 -1.29
N ASN A 43 9.04 -20.86 -1.99
CA ASN A 43 8.01 -20.82 -3.04
C ASN A 43 8.44 -19.92 -4.18
N ILE A 44 8.06 -20.27 -5.42
CA ILE A 44 8.44 -19.47 -6.60
C ILE A 44 7.86 -18.05 -6.52
N TYR A 45 6.59 -17.93 -6.12
CA TYR A 45 5.89 -16.67 -5.91
C TYR A 45 5.03 -16.75 -4.65
N THR A 46 5.56 -16.34 -3.49
CA THR A 46 4.81 -16.41 -2.22
C THR A 46 3.52 -15.57 -2.23
N CYS A 47 3.45 -14.50 -3.04
CA CYS A 47 2.26 -13.66 -3.17
C CYS A 47 1.22 -14.18 -4.17
N SER A 48 1.48 -15.31 -4.85
CA SER A 48 0.45 -15.96 -5.68
C SER A 48 -0.60 -16.63 -4.79
N GLU A 49 -1.76 -16.95 -5.36
CA GLU A 49 -2.82 -17.70 -4.67
C GLU A 49 -2.28 -18.97 -4.00
N ALA A 50 -1.53 -19.80 -4.75
CA ALA A 50 -0.90 -21.01 -4.21
C ALA A 50 0.09 -20.71 -3.06
N GLY A 51 0.84 -19.61 -3.14
CA GLY A 51 1.76 -19.20 -2.07
C GLY A 51 1.04 -18.74 -0.82
N LEU A 52 -0.07 -18.00 -0.97
CA LEU A 52 -0.92 -17.56 0.14
C LEU A 52 -1.64 -18.75 0.80
N ASP A 53 -2.12 -19.71 0.00
CA ASP A 53 -2.74 -20.94 0.49
C ASP A 53 -1.73 -21.79 1.26
N SER A 54 -0.49 -21.91 0.77
CA SER A 54 0.58 -22.60 1.50
C SER A 54 0.83 -22.00 2.88
N ILE A 55 0.82 -20.67 3.01
CA ILE A 55 0.92 -19.99 4.30
C ILE A 55 -0.26 -20.37 5.20
N LYS A 56 -1.50 -20.26 4.69
CA LYS A 56 -2.71 -20.55 5.46
C LYS A 56 -2.75 -22.01 5.94
N ASP A 57 -2.35 -22.93 5.09
CA ASP A 57 -2.31 -24.36 5.40
C ASP A 57 -1.22 -24.68 6.42
N ALA A 58 -0.02 -24.12 6.26
CA ALA A 58 1.07 -24.29 7.20
C ALA A 58 0.74 -23.73 8.59
N VAL A 59 0.05 -22.58 8.67
CA VAL A 59 -0.42 -22.02 9.95
C VAL A 59 -1.28 -23.02 10.72
N LYS A 60 -2.23 -23.66 10.04
CA LYS A 60 -3.11 -24.67 10.64
C LYS A 60 -2.36 -25.98 10.94
N LYS A 61 -1.64 -26.51 9.94
CA LYS A 61 -0.97 -27.82 9.99
C LYS A 61 0.12 -27.90 11.05
N TYR A 62 0.93 -26.85 11.18
CA TYR A 62 2.05 -26.82 12.12
C TYR A 62 1.74 -26.03 13.40
N ASN A 63 0.49 -25.61 13.58
CA ASN A 63 0.04 -24.76 14.69
C ASN A 63 0.98 -23.56 14.88
N LEU A 64 1.20 -22.81 13.80
CA LEU A 64 2.08 -21.65 13.83
C LEU A 64 1.37 -20.49 14.50
N ASN A 65 2.10 -19.77 15.34
CA ASN A 65 1.59 -18.56 15.99
C ASN A 65 2.38 -17.31 15.57
N ARG A 66 3.34 -17.43 14.66
CA ARG A 66 4.07 -16.32 14.01
C ARG A 66 4.38 -16.70 12.57
N VAL A 67 4.28 -15.73 11.65
CA VAL A 67 4.61 -15.94 10.23
C VAL A 67 5.64 -14.91 9.79
N ILE A 68 6.66 -15.37 9.07
CA ILE A 68 7.69 -14.54 8.47
C ILE A 68 7.71 -14.82 6.98
N VAL A 69 7.59 -13.78 6.16
CA VAL A 69 7.80 -13.90 4.71
C VAL A 69 9.09 -13.18 4.31
N ALA A 70 10.06 -13.92 3.82
CA ALA A 70 11.29 -13.40 3.26
C ALA A 70 11.13 -13.18 1.75
N SER A 71 10.84 -11.94 1.34
CA SER A 71 10.55 -11.62 -0.07
C SER A 71 10.89 -10.17 -0.43
N CYS A 72 9.90 -9.42 -0.91
CA CYS A 72 9.96 -8.03 -1.32
C CYS A 72 9.75 -7.05 -0.15
N THR A 73 9.63 -5.77 -0.47
CA THR A 73 9.35 -4.71 0.50
C THR A 73 8.00 -4.86 1.20
N PRO A 74 7.92 -4.61 2.53
CA PRO A 74 6.65 -4.58 3.25
C PRO A 74 5.69 -3.52 2.70
N ARG A 75 6.21 -2.45 2.09
CA ARG A 75 5.39 -1.38 1.50
C ARG A 75 4.45 -1.86 0.39
N THR A 76 4.74 -3.00 -0.25
CA THR A 76 3.93 -3.54 -1.34
C THR A 76 2.98 -4.62 -0.86
N HIS A 77 3.50 -5.68 -0.22
CA HIS A 77 2.73 -6.91 0.03
C HIS A 77 2.47 -7.22 1.51
N GLU A 78 2.92 -6.39 2.47
CA GLU A 78 2.59 -6.61 3.88
C GLU A 78 1.07 -6.69 4.13
N PRO A 79 0.22 -5.82 3.53
CA PRO A 79 -1.22 -5.94 3.69
C PRO A 79 -1.77 -7.29 3.18
N LEU A 80 -1.25 -7.79 2.06
CA LEU A 80 -1.68 -9.05 1.46
C LEU A 80 -1.37 -10.24 2.38
N PHE A 81 -0.14 -10.35 2.87
CA PHE A 81 0.26 -11.45 3.74
C PHE A 81 -0.40 -11.37 5.12
N ARG A 82 -0.66 -10.15 5.64
CA ARG A 82 -1.47 -9.96 6.84
C ARG A 82 -2.89 -10.47 6.65
N SER A 83 -3.53 -10.18 5.51
CA SER A 83 -4.86 -10.73 5.20
C SER A 83 -4.86 -12.26 5.17
N ALA A 84 -3.86 -12.89 4.53
CA ALA A 84 -3.73 -14.34 4.55
C ALA A 84 -3.55 -14.91 5.96
N CYS A 85 -2.77 -14.24 6.83
CA CYS A 85 -2.66 -14.62 8.24
C CYS A 85 -4.02 -14.52 8.96
N VAL A 86 -4.79 -13.45 8.72
CA VAL A 86 -6.14 -13.27 9.29
C VAL A 86 -7.08 -14.38 8.84
N GLU A 87 -7.09 -14.74 7.55
CA GLU A 87 -7.87 -15.86 7.00
C GLU A 87 -7.50 -17.21 7.65
N ALA A 88 -6.24 -17.37 8.07
CA ALA A 88 -5.77 -18.54 8.81
C ALA A 88 -6.09 -18.50 10.31
N GLY A 89 -6.70 -17.43 10.83
CA GLY A 89 -6.99 -17.23 12.25
C GLY A 89 -5.83 -16.64 13.06
N LEU A 90 -4.78 -16.14 12.40
CA LEU A 90 -3.64 -15.50 13.03
C LEU A 90 -3.80 -13.98 13.08
N ASN A 91 -3.47 -13.38 14.23
CA ASN A 91 -3.48 -11.92 14.37
C ASN A 91 -2.48 -11.28 13.38
N PRO A 92 -2.86 -10.22 12.64
CA PRO A 92 -2.02 -9.66 11.57
C PRO A 92 -0.73 -9.00 12.06
N TYR A 93 -0.62 -8.70 13.35
CA TYR A 93 0.58 -8.13 13.96
C TYR A 93 1.56 -9.19 14.48
N LEU A 94 1.21 -10.47 14.31
CA LEU A 94 2.10 -11.62 14.52
C LEU A 94 2.82 -12.05 13.23
N PHE A 95 2.75 -11.19 12.21
CA PHE A 95 3.40 -11.33 10.92
C PHE A 95 4.59 -10.37 10.81
N GLU A 96 5.68 -10.82 10.20
CA GLU A 96 6.87 -10.00 9.88
C GLU A 96 7.35 -10.25 8.44
N MET A 97 7.96 -9.23 7.83
CA MET A 97 8.64 -9.40 6.53
C MET A 97 10.15 -9.21 6.65
N ALA A 98 10.89 -10.09 5.99
CA ALA A 98 12.30 -9.89 5.69
C ALA A 98 12.45 -9.47 4.23
N ASN A 99 12.91 -8.24 3.97
CA ASN A 99 13.11 -7.77 2.59
C ASN A 99 14.45 -8.30 2.04
N ILE A 100 14.39 -9.39 1.27
CA ILE A 100 15.55 -10.01 0.62
C ILE A 100 15.59 -9.73 -0.89
N ARG A 101 14.71 -8.85 -1.42
CA ARG A 101 14.70 -8.43 -2.83
C ARG A 101 15.31 -7.05 -3.01
N GLU A 102 14.57 -5.98 -2.71
CA GLU A 102 15.02 -4.60 -2.89
C GLU A 102 16.23 -4.27 -2.01
N GLN A 103 16.34 -4.90 -0.83
CA GLN A 103 17.44 -4.67 0.11
C GLN A 103 18.53 -5.75 0.05
N CYS A 104 18.38 -6.76 -0.82
CA CYS A 104 19.37 -7.82 -0.98
C CYS A 104 19.57 -8.20 -2.45
N SER A 105 18.79 -9.13 -3.02
CA SER A 105 19.09 -9.69 -4.35
C SER A 105 19.31 -8.66 -5.46
N TRP A 106 18.47 -7.62 -5.55
CA TRP A 106 18.55 -6.60 -6.60
C TRP A 106 19.77 -5.69 -6.49
N VAL A 107 20.32 -5.52 -5.29
CA VAL A 107 21.44 -4.59 -5.04
C VAL A 107 22.77 -5.30 -4.81
N HIS A 108 22.81 -6.64 -4.84
CA HIS A 108 24.03 -7.44 -4.79
C HIS A 108 24.10 -8.51 -5.92
N PRO A 109 23.73 -8.21 -7.19
CA PRO A 109 23.64 -9.23 -8.24
C PRO A 109 24.98 -9.87 -8.59
N LYS A 110 26.10 -9.19 -8.30
CA LYS A 110 27.47 -9.66 -8.58
C LYS A 110 28.12 -10.41 -7.42
N GLU A 111 27.45 -10.50 -6.26
CA GLU A 111 28.01 -11.11 -5.05
C GLU A 111 27.04 -12.13 -4.44
N PRO A 112 26.64 -13.19 -5.18
CA PRO A 112 25.57 -14.10 -4.78
C PRO A 112 25.83 -14.82 -3.45
N GLN A 113 27.08 -15.15 -3.12
CA GLN A 113 27.44 -15.73 -1.83
C GLN A 113 27.16 -14.74 -0.68
N LYS A 114 27.62 -13.49 -0.81
CA LYS A 114 27.37 -12.45 0.21
C LYS A 114 25.90 -12.06 0.28
N ALA A 115 25.19 -12.04 -0.85
CA ALA A 115 23.74 -11.84 -0.88
C ALA A 115 23.00 -12.95 -0.14
N THR A 116 23.44 -14.20 -0.28
CA THR A 116 22.87 -15.34 0.43
C THR A 116 23.10 -15.22 1.94
N GLU A 117 24.32 -14.89 2.38
CA GLU A 117 24.60 -14.66 3.81
C GLU A 117 23.81 -13.46 4.37
N LYS A 118 23.71 -12.37 3.62
CA LYS A 118 22.86 -11.23 3.99
C LYS A 118 21.39 -11.62 4.13
N ALA A 119 20.86 -12.45 3.22
CA ALA A 119 19.48 -12.94 3.32
C ALA A 119 19.26 -13.79 4.58
N LYS A 120 20.21 -14.66 4.93
CA LYS A 120 20.21 -15.43 6.18
C LYS A 120 20.16 -14.50 7.40
N ASP A 121 21.01 -13.47 7.43
CA ASP A 121 21.05 -12.50 8.51
C ASP A 121 19.74 -11.70 8.64
N LEU A 122 19.17 -11.25 7.52
CA LEU A 122 17.88 -10.54 7.49
C LEU A 122 16.74 -11.41 8.03
N ILE A 123 16.72 -12.69 7.68
CA ILE A 123 15.74 -13.65 8.21
C ILE A 123 15.98 -13.89 9.70
N ARG A 124 17.23 -14.04 10.15
CA ARG A 124 17.55 -14.16 11.58
C ARG A 124 17.09 -12.95 12.37
N MET A 125 17.25 -11.74 11.83
CA MET A 125 16.74 -10.51 12.43
C MET A 125 15.21 -10.50 12.51
N ALA A 126 14.52 -10.89 11.44
CA ALA A 126 13.06 -11.03 11.44
C ALA A 126 12.59 -12.06 12.48
N VAL A 127 13.24 -13.23 12.55
CA VAL A 127 12.99 -14.27 13.57
C VAL A 127 13.16 -13.71 14.97
N ALA A 128 14.24 -12.99 15.24
CA ALA A 128 14.50 -12.38 16.54
C ALA A 128 13.37 -11.42 16.96
N LYS A 129 12.89 -10.57 16.03
CA LYS A 129 11.75 -9.66 16.26
C LYS A 129 10.43 -10.42 16.43
N SER A 130 10.14 -11.40 15.58
CA SER A 130 8.89 -12.16 15.58
C SER A 130 8.64 -12.93 16.87
N ARG A 131 9.69 -13.39 17.54
CA ARG A 131 9.61 -14.01 18.88
C ARG A 131 9.01 -13.08 19.94
N LEU A 132 9.17 -11.77 19.77
CA LEU A 132 8.72 -10.75 20.71
C LEU A 132 7.46 -10.00 20.23
N LEU A 133 6.95 -10.29 19.03
CA LEU A 133 5.70 -9.71 18.55
C LEU A 133 4.53 -10.09 19.46
N GLU A 134 3.64 -9.12 19.65
CA GLU A 134 2.45 -9.26 20.47
C GLU A 134 1.19 -9.10 19.62
N ARG A 135 0.10 -9.71 20.08
CA ARG A 135 -1.21 -9.52 19.45
C ARG A 135 -1.64 -8.08 19.69
N LEU A 136 -1.87 -7.34 18.60
CA LEU A 136 -2.45 -6.00 18.69
C LEU A 136 -3.89 -6.01 18.17
N GLN A 137 -4.69 -5.08 18.68
CA GLN A 137 -6.05 -4.85 18.20
C GLN A 137 -6.03 -3.75 17.14
N ILE A 138 -6.75 -3.99 16.05
CA ILE A 138 -6.99 -2.95 15.05
C ILE A 138 -7.94 -1.94 15.69
N LYS A 139 -7.54 -0.67 15.73
CA LYS A 139 -8.41 0.40 16.18
C LYS A 139 -9.30 0.82 15.02
N GLU A 140 -10.60 0.74 15.23
CA GLU A 140 -11.58 1.30 14.30
C GLU A 140 -11.70 2.81 14.52
N ALA A 141 -11.85 3.55 13.43
CA ALA A 141 -12.10 4.97 13.46
C ALA A 141 -13.21 5.31 12.47
N GLY A 142 -14.09 6.25 12.86
CA GLY A 142 -15.13 6.74 11.97
C GLY A 142 -14.54 7.43 10.74
N VAL A 143 -15.33 7.49 9.67
CA VAL A 143 -14.95 8.19 8.43
C VAL A 143 -15.92 9.34 8.23
N THR A 144 -15.39 10.56 8.16
CA THR A 144 -16.17 11.72 7.73
C THR A 144 -16.52 11.54 6.26
N LEU A 145 -17.82 11.45 5.94
CA LEU A 145 -18.33 11.21 4.58
C LEU A 145 -18.28 12.46 3.69
N ARG A 146 -17.08 13.05 3.59
CA ARG A 146 -16.78 14.22 2.79
C ARG A 146 -15.38 14.10 2.20
N ALA A 147 -15.22 14.46 0.93
CA ALA A 147 -13.94 14.52 0.25
C ALA A 147 -13.43 15.96 0.11
N LEU A 148 -12.10 16.11 0.09
CA LEU A 148 -11.42 17.34 -0.32
C LEU A 148 -10.65 17.03 -1.61
N VAL A 149 -10.89 17.80 -2.66
CA VAL A 149 -10.17 17.74 -3.93
C VAL A 149 -9.37 19.03 -4.09
N ILE A 150 -8.07 18.88 -4.36
CA ILE A 150 -7.13 20.00 -4.47
C ILE A 150 -6.69 20.13 -5.93
N GLY A 151 -7.05 21.26 -6.54
CA GLY A 151 -6.87 21.55 -7.95
C GLY A 151 -8.11 21.21 -8.77
N ALA A 152 -8.63 22.19 -9.51
CA ALA A 152 -9.80 22.08 -10.37
C ALA A 152 -9.43 22.09 -11.87
N GLY A 153 -8.36 21.38 -12.24
CA GLY A 153 -8.15 20.92 -13.61
C GLY A 153 -9.05 19.73 -13.94
N ILE A 154 -8.99 19.21 -15.18
CA ILE A 154 -9.86 18.10 -15.65
C ILE A 154 -9.91 16.90 -14.69
N ALA A 155 -8.77 16.48 -14.13
CA ALA A 155 -8.71 15.36 -13.18
C ALA A 155 -9.47 15.63 -11.87
N GLY A 156 -9.31 16.83 -11.31
CA GLY A 156 -9.99 17.24 -10.07
C GLY A 156 -11.47 17.50 -10.29
N LEU A 157 -11.84 18.14 -11.41
CA LEU A 157 -13.24 18.33 -11.80
C LEU A 157 -13.96 16.98 -11.92
N ARG A 158 -13.36 16.01 -12.62
CA ARG A 158 -13.96 14.68 -12.78
C ARG A 158 -14.06 13.94 -11.45
N SER A 159 -13.02 13.98 -10.63
CA SER A 159 -12.99 13.35 -9.31
C SER A 159 -14.07 13.93 -8.38
N ALA A 160 -14.22 15.25 -8.37
CA ALA A 160 -15.26 15.93 -7.60
C ALA A 160 -16.66 15.54 -8.07
N LEU A 161 -16.89 15.56 -9.38
CA LEU A 161 -18.18 15.21 -9.97
C LEU A 161 -18.57 13.75 -9.73
N ASP A 162 -17.64 12.81 -9.90
CA ASP A 162 -17.91 11.38 -9.69
C ASP A 162 -18.21 11.04 -8.22
N LEU A 163 -17.54 11.69 -7.27
CA LEU A 163 -17.83 11.54 -5.84
C LEU A 163 -19.19 12.15 -5.48
N ALA A 164 -19.47 13.34 -6.00
CA ALA A 164 -20.69 14.07 -5.71
C ALA A 164 -21.93 13.38 -6.30
N ASN A 165 -21.84 12.83 -7.51
CA ASN A 165 -22.89 12.02 -8.14
C ASN A 165 -23.19 10.73 -7.37
N ARG A 166 -22.22 10.20 -6.62
CA ARG A 166 -22.41 9.06 -5.69
C ARG A 166 -22.98 9.49 -4.32
N GLY A 167 -23.27 10.78 -4.14
CA GLY A 167 -23.92 11.32 -2.94
C GLY A 167 -22.97 11.86 -1.87
N PHE A 168 -21.65 11.79 -2.07
CA PHE A 168 -20.68 12.31 -1.11
C PHE A 168 -20.57 13.83 -1.20
N GLU A 169 -20.39 14.50 -0.05
CA GLU A 169 -20.04 15.91 -0.05
C GLU A 169 -18.60 16.11 -0.52
N VAL A 170 -18.37 17.11 -1.37
CA VAL A 170 -17.04 17.41 -1.90
C VAL A 170 -16.70 18.88 -1.68
N CYS A 171 -15.56 19.14 -1.07
CA CYS A 171 -14.92 20.45 -1.10
C CYS A 171 -13.90 20.43 -2.24
N LEU A 172 -14.04 21.31 -3.23
CA LEU A 172 -13.10 21.44 -4.35
C LEU A 172 -12.41 22.79 -4.22
N ILE A 173 -11.09 22.80 -4.11
CA ILE A 173 -10.30 24.04 -4.02
C ILE A 173 -9.44 24.23 -5.27
N GLU A 174 -9.36 25.46 -5.76
CA GLU A 174 -8.56 25.86 -6.90
C GLU A 174 -7.76 27.12 -6.58
N LYS A 175 -6.45 27.06 -6.84
CA LYS A 175 -5.51 28.15 -6.56
C LYS A 175 -5.77 29.36 -7.45
N ALA A 176 -6.09 29.13 -8.73
CA ALA A 176 -6.40 30.18 -9.68
C ALA A 176 -7.81 30.76 -9.47
N PRO A 177 -8.10 31.95 -10.03
CA PRO A 177 -9.45 32.51 -10.00
C PRO A 177 -10.49 31.68 -10.76
N SER A 178 -10.05 30.87 -11.73
CA SER A 178 -10.90 30.03 -12.59
C SER A 178 -10.49 28.56 -12.52
N ILE A 179 -11.48 27.68 -12.68
CA ILE A 179 -11.31 26.24 -12.88
C ILE A 179 -10.98 25.91 -14.35
N GLY A 180 -10.59 24.66 -14.62
CA GLY A 180 -10.29 24.14 -15.97
C GLY A 180 -8.81 23.74 -16.15
N GLY A 181 -7.90 24.34 -15.38
CA GLY A 181 -6.48 24.01 -15.40
C GLY A 181 -5.83 24.20 -16.78
N ARG A 182 -4.81 23.38 -17.09
CA ARG A 182 -4.10 23.47 -18.37
C ARG A 182 -4.97 23.13 -19.59
N MET A 183 -5.97 22.26 -19.42
CA MET A 183 -6.86 21.85 -20.52
C MET A 183 -7.64 23.04 -21.09
N ALA A 184 -8.02 24.01 -20.26
CA ALA A 184 -8.68 25.24 -20.70
C ALA A 184 -7.81 26.14 -21.59
N GLN A 185 -6.50 25.90 -21.64
CA GLN A 185 -5.54 26.65 -22.45
C GLN A 185 -5.23 25.96 -23.79
N LEU A 186 -5.70 24.72 -23.98
CA LEU A 186 -5.49 23.97 -25.22
C LEU A 186 -6.52 24.38 -26.27
N SER A 187 -6.12 24.36 -27.53
CA SER A 187 -7.05 24.50 -28.66
C SER A 187 -7.79 23.19 -28.89
N GLU A 188 -7.04 22.11 -29.15
CA GLU A 188 -7.56 20.80 -29.55
C GLU A 188 -6.97 19.67 -28.70
N LEU A 189 -7.66 18.55 -28.67
CA LEU A 189 -7.28 17.34 -27.94
C LEU A 189 -6.86 16.23 -28.92
N TYR A 190 -5.64 15.74 -28.75
CA TYR A 190 -5.21 14.50 -29.42
C TYR A 190 -5.77 13.27 -28.67
N PRO A 191 -6.19 12.19 -29.36
CA PRO A 191 -6.14 11.95 -30.81
C PRO A 191 -7.38 12.38 -31.60
N THR A 192 -8.44 12.86 -30.94
CA THR A 192 -9.75 13.06 -31.59
C THR A 192 -9.85 14.34 -32.42
N GLY A 193 -8.97 15.33 -32.17
CA GLY A 193 -9.04 16.65 -32.78
C GLY A 193 -10.18 17.52 -32.26
N GLU A 194 -10.86 17.11 -31.18
CA GLU A 194 -11.94 17.88 -30.58
C GLU A 194 -11.42 19.15 -29.92
N TYR A 195 -12.18 20.25 -29.99
CA TYR A 195 -11.84 21.47 -29.27
C TYR A 195 -11.90 21.25 -27.77
N ALA A 196 -10.82 21.61 -27.06
CA ALA A 196 -10.67 21.27 -25.64
C ALA A 196 -11.76 21.89 -24.76
N LEU A 197 -12.20 23.11 -25.09
CA LEU A 197 -13.27 23.78 -24.35
C LEU A 197 -14.64 23.15 -24.56
N ASP A 198 -14.91 22.52 -25.70
CA ASP A 198 -16.19 21.87 -25.96
C ASP A 198 -16.37 20.63 -25.06
N VAL A 199 -15.27 19.93 -24.79
CA VAL A 199 -15.24 18.79 -23.84
C VAL A 199 -15.24 19.29 -22.38
N LEU A 200 -14.52 20.37 -22.08
CA LEU A 200 -14.29 20.81 -20.71
C LEU A 200 -15.45 21.63 -20.11
N LYS A 201 -16.09 22.51 -20.89
CA LYS A 201 -17.15 23.42 -20.41
C LYS A 201 -18.32 22.69 -19.74
N PRO A 202 -18.89 21.61 -20.32
CA PRO A 202 -20.00 20.90 -19.67
C PRO A 202 -19.63 20.35 -18.29
N ILE A 203 -18.37 19.91 -18.11
CA ILE A 203 -17.86 19.40 -16.83
C ILE A 203 -17.69 20.54 -15.83
N MET A 204 -17.14 21.69 -16.27
CA MET A 204 -17.00 22.88 -15.43
C MET A 204 -18.37 23.37 -14.92
N GLU A 205 -19.37 23.42 -15.80
CA GLU A 205 -20.74 23.82 -15.47
C GLU A 205 -21.42 22.83 -14.51
N ALA A 206 -21.28 21.53 -14.77
CA ALA A 206 -21.78 20.48 -13.89
C ALA A 206 -21.18 20.61 -12.49
N VAL A 207 -19.87 20.82 -12.38
CA VAL A 207 -19.19 21.01 -11.09
C VAL A 207 -19.67 22.28 -10.37
N ALA A 208 -19.78 23.40 -11.09
CA ALA A 208 -20.18 24.68 -10.52
C ALA A 208 -21.63 24.69 -10.01
N SER A 209 -22.51 23.88 -10.60
CA SER A 209 -23.93 23.79 -10.25
C SER A 209 -24.28 22.61 -9.33
N HIS A 210 -23.35 21.69 -9.07
CA HIS A 210 -23.66 20.47 -8.32
C HIS A 210 -23.92 20.77 -6.81
N PRO A 211 -25.07 20.37 -6.24
CA PRO A 211 -25.46 20.74 -4.88
C PRO A 211 -24.57 20.15 -3.78
N LYS A 212 -23.86 19.06 -4.08
CA LYS A 212 -22.91 18.40 -3.17
C LYS A 212 -21.46 18.87 -3.33
N ILE A 213 -21.17 19.78 -4.26
CA ILE A 213 -19.81 20.31 -4.46
C ILE A 213 -19.75 21.74 -3.94
N LYS A 214 -18.87 21.98 -2.98
CA LYS A 214 -18.50 23.32 -2.53
C LYS A 214 -17.19 23.73 -3.20
N LEU A 215 -17.30 24.58 -4.22
CA LEU A 215 -16.16 25.08 -4.99
C LEU A 215 -15.59 26.36 -4.35
N PHE A 216 -14.27 26.37 -4.13
CA PHE A 216 -13.50 27.54 -3.71
C PHE A 216 -12.41 27.83 -4.73
N THR A 217 -12.58 28.87 -5.55
CA THR A 217 -11.50 29.38 -6.40
C THR A 217 -10.68 30.44 -5.66
N ASN A 218 -9.52 30.81 -6.21
CA ASN A 218 -8.56 31.69 -5.55
C ASN A 218 -8.22 31.21 -4.12
N SER A 219 -8.15 29.89 -3.93
CA SER A 219 -8.08 29.25 -2.62
C SER A 219 -7.02 28.17 -2.57
N GLU A 220 -6.31 28.07 -1.45
CA GLU A 220 -5.21 27.12 -1.25
C GLU A 220 -5.37 26.38 0.08
N LEU A 221 -4.88 25.14 0.12
CA LEU A 221 -4.74 24.40 1.36
C LEU A 221 -3.55 24.98 2.14
N GLU A 222 -3.81 25.48 3.35
CA GLU A 222 -2.77 26.03 4.22
C GLU A 222 -2.21 24.96 5.16
N ALA A 223 -3.08 24.12 5.73
CA ALA A 223 -2.68 23.07 6.66
C ALA A 223 -3.64 21.87 6.57
N LEU A 224 -3.10 20.68 6.81
CA LEU A 224 -3.86 19.43 6.87
C LEU A 224 -3.35 18.59 8.05
N ASP A 225 -4.22 18.42 9.04
CA ASP A 225 -3.96 17.61 10.22
C ASP A 225 -4.85 16.37 10.25
N GLY A 226 -4.46 15.36 11.03
CA GLY A 226 -5.24 14.15 11.27
C GLY A 226 -4.76 12.94 10.46
N PHE A 227 -5.67 12.01 10.22
CA PHE A 227 -5.40 10.72 9.56
C PHE A 227 -6.60 10.31 8.71
N ILE A 228 -6.48 9.18 8.00
CA ILE A 228 -7.52 8.68 7.10
C ILE A 228 -8.92 8.70 7.75
N GLY A 229 -9.88 9.32 7.07
CA GLY A 229 -11.26 9.51 7.53
C GLY A 229 -11.49 10.65 8.54
N ASN A 230 -10.43 11.20 9.15
CA ASN A 230 -10.50 12.19 10.24
C ASN A 230 -9.56 13.37 9.99
N PHE A 231 -9.54 13.88 8.77
CA PHE A 231 -8.73 15.03 8.41
C PHE A 231 -9.39 16.36 8.83
N LYS A 232 -8.57 17.30 9.29
CA LYS A 232 -8.94 18.70 9.49
C LYS A 232 -8.11 19.54 8.53
N ALA A 233 -8.77 20.11 7.52
CA ALA A 233 -8.14 20.95 6.51
C ALA A 233 -8.43 22.42 6.79
N LYS A 234 -7.37 23.25 6.80
CA LYS A 234 -7.47 24.72 6.84
C LYS A 234 -7.27 25.26 5.44
N ILE A 235 -8.30 25.94 4.90
CA ILE A 235 -8.32 26.47 3.55
C ILE A 235 -8.29 28.00 3.66
N VAL A 236 -7.35 28.63 2.94
CA VAL A 236 -7.30 30.09 2.81
C VAL A 236 -7.97 30.46 1.50
N VAL A 237 -9.03 31.27 1.59
CA VAL A 237 -9.70 31.89 0.46
C VAL A 237 -9.13 33.29 0.29
N LYS A 238 -8.41 33.54 -0.80
CA LYS A 238 -7.76 34.83 -1.03
C LYS A 238 -8.80 35.89 -1.42
N PRO A 239 -8.63 37.15 -0.97
CA PRO A 239 -9.46 38.26 -1.41
C PRO A 239 -9.44 38.37 -2.94
N ARG A 240 -10.58 38.78 -3.52
CA ARG A 240 -10.67 39.09 -4.95
C ARG A 240 -10.41 40.57 -5.26
N TYR A 241 -10.34 41.40 -4.22
CA TYR A 241 -10.10 42.84 -4.22
C TYR A 241 -9.31 43.21 -2.96
#